data_AF-A0A942RM75-F1
#
_entry.id   AF-A0A942RM75-F1
#
_cell.length_a   1.000
_cell.length_b   1.000
_cell.length_c   1.000
_cell.angle_alpha   90.00
_cell.angle_beta   90.00
_cell.angle_gamma   90.00
#
_symmetry.space_group_name_H-M   'P 1'
#
loop_
_entity.id
_entity.type
_entity.pdbx_description
1 polymer ?
#
loop_
_entity_poly.entity_id
_entity_poly.type
_entity_poly.pdbx_seq_one_letter_code
_entity_poly.pdbx_strand_id
1 'polypeptide(L)'
;VFKPEVIQKFEDAWGAKLSGKVGTTIGEMFEGIEKDEIKFLYIMGENPVVSDPDTNHVKKVLSHANFIVVQDIFMNETTEFADVILPAAAFAEKDGTFSNTERRVQRVRKAINPPGESKADWEILMNIMNKMGYKNKYNHPGEIMDEIAKLTPSYGGISYERLESESLQWPCLDENHPGTKYLHKNALARGRGLFMPADYVMSAEMPDEEFPLIMTTGRILYHYHTRTMTGKEDGLNQLAPKSYVEINPYTANRLSIQDGEMVRLVSRRGEIQTSARITEIIDDGVVFMPFHFAEGAANYLTNTVTDKIAQIPELKVSAIRIEKL
;
A
#
# COMPACT_ATOMS: atom_id res chain seq x y z
N VAL A 1 14.74 -6.59 -16.18
CA VAL A 1 15.73 -6.45 -17.28
C VAL A 1 15.77 -4.99 -17.68
N PHE A 2 16.88 -4.29 -17.39
CA PHE A 2 17.09 -2.95 -17.91
C PHE A 2 17.43 -3.06 -19.38
N LYS A 3 16.64 -2.38 -20.20
CA LYS A 3 16.87 -2.27 -21.64
C LYS A 3 17.67 -0.99 -21.87
N PRO A 4 18.93 -1.04 -22.35
CA PRO A 4 19.75 0.15 -22.57
C PRO A 4 19.04 1.20 -23.42
N GLU A 5 18.28 0.77 -24.42
CA GLU A 5 17.48 1.65 -25.28
C GLU A 5 16.36 2.38 -24.53
N VAL A 6 15.83 1.78 -23.45
CA VAL A 6 14.84 2.44 -22.59
C VAL A 6 15.54 3.45 -21.69
N ILE A 7 16.68 3.12 -21.10
CA ILE A 7 17.47 4.06 -20.28
C ILE A 7 17.81 5.29 -21.12
N GLN A 8 18.41 5.10 -22.29
CA GLN A 8 18.82 6.20 -23.17
C GLN A 8 17.65 7.14 -23.50
N LYS A 9 16.48 6.58 -23.84
CA LYS A 9 15.27 7.37 -24.11
C LYS A 9 14.88 8.30 -22.95
N PHE A 10 14.97 7.81 -21.71
CA PHE A 10 14.66 8.61 -20.53
C PHE A 10 15.79 9.59 -20.19
N GLU A 11 17.06 9.21 -20.35
CA GLU A 11 18.20 10.11 -20.17
C GLU A 11 18.14 11.29 -21.15
N ASP A 12 17.78 11.04 -22.42
CA ASP A 12 17.62 12.07 -23.44
C ASP A 12 16.46 13.03 -23.11
N ALA A 13 15.34 12.47 -22.63
CA ALA A 13 14.15 13.26 -22.30
C ALA A 13 14.35 14.13 -21.04
N TRP A 14 15.05 13.61 -20.05
CA TRP A 14 15.25 14.27 -18.76
C TRP A 14 16.59 15.01 -18.67
N GLY A 15 17.50 14.83 -19.63
CA GLY A 15 18.83 15.46 -19.59
C GLY A 15 19.65 15.06 -18.35
N ALA A 16 19.40 13.87 -17.80
CA ALA A 16 20.01 13.38 -16.58
C ALA A 16 20.48 11.94 -16.77
N LYS A 17 21.62 11.58 -16.16
CA LYS A 17 22.10 10.20 -16.16
C LYS A 17 21.28 9.36 -15.18
N LEU A 18 20.88 8.17 -15.61
CA LEU A 18 20.07 7.26 -14.82
C LEU A 18 20.88 6.03 -14.38
N SER A 19 20.51 5.48 -13.23
CA SER A 19 21.10 4.25 -12.73
C SER A 19 20.57 3.04 -13.51
N GLY A 20 21.47 2.16 -13.95
CA GLY A 20 21.12 0.84 -14.49
C GLY A 20 20.94 -0.24 -13.42
N LYS A 21 20.88 0.14 -12.13
CA LYS A 21 20.69 -0.78 -11.00
C LYS A 21 19.23 -0.80 -10.56
N VAL A 22 18.73 -1.97 -10.18
CA VAL A 22 17.40 -2.11 -9.57
C VAL A 22 17.40 -1.37 -8.24
N GLY A 23 16.36 -0.58 -7.97
CA GLY A 23 16.16 0.05 -6.67
C GLY A 23 15.80 -0.99 -5.60
N THR A 24 15.84 -0.59 -4.35
CA THR A 24 15.43 -1.44 -3.22
C THR A 24 13.91 -1.51 -3.08
N THR A 25 13.42 -2.64 -2.60
CA THR A 25 12.06 -2.84 -2.10
C THR A 25 11.92 -2.28 -0.68
N ILE A 26 10.70 -2.12 -0.16
CA ILE A 26 10.48 -1.58 1.20
C ILE A 26 11.18 -2.44 2.27
N GLY A 27 11.11 -3.77 2.18
CA GLY A 27 11.82 -4.67 3.10
C GLY A 27 13.35 -4.46 3.06
N GLU A 28 13.92 -4.37 1.86
CA GLU A 28 15.34 -4.06 1.68
C GLU A 28 15.68 -2.63 2.15
N MET A 29 14.74 -1.67 2.06
CA MET A 29 14.93 -0.33 2.61
C MET A 29 15.05 -0.36 4.13
N PHE A 30 14.19 -1.13 4.81
CA PHE A 30 14.24 -1.28 6.26
C PHE A 30 15.53 -1.95 6.72
N GLU A 31 15.96 -3.03 6.06
CA GLU A 31 17.27 -3.63 6.32
C GLU A 31 18.42 -2.64 6.08
N GLY A 32 18.34 -1.83 5.02
CA GLY A 32 19.34 -0.82 4.69
C GLY A 32 19.42 0.28 5.75
N ILE A 33 18.31 0.64 6.40
CA ILE A 33 18.32 1.59 7.53
C ILE A 33 19.00 0.96 8.75
N GLU A 34 18.67 -0.29 9.07
CA GLU A 34 19.29 -1.00 10.21
C GLU A 34 20.80 -1.18 10.02
N LYS A 35 21.24 -1.39 8.77
CA LYS A 35 22.65 -1.48 8.38
C LYS A 35 23.31 -0.13 8.17
N ASP A 36 22.59 0.97 8.38
CA ASP A 36 23.10 2.33 8.24
C ASP A 36 23.54 2.66 6.80
N GLU A 37 23.00 1.96 5.80
CA GLU A 37 23.23 2.12 4.35
C GLU A 37 22.23 3.11 3.72
N ILE A 38 21.01 3.16 4.25
CA ILE A 38 19.97 4.12 3.85
C ILE A 38 19.77 5.12 4.98
N LYS A 39 20.03 6.39 4.67
CA LYS A 39 20.00 7.50 5.64
C LYS A 39 18.73 8.34 5.56
N PHE A 40 18.08 8.32 4.40
CA PHE A 40 17.00 9.21 4.08
C PHE A 40 15.82 8.42 3.55
N LEU A 41 14.64 8.67 4.13
CA LEU A 41 13.37 8.16 3.62
C LEU A 41 12.46 9.33 3.24
N TYR A 42 11.84 9.19 2.07
CA TYR A 42 10.72 10.01 1.65
C TYR A 42 9.50 9.09 1.51
N ILE A 43 8.56 9.20 2.44
CA ILE A 43 7.32 8.42 2.46
C ILE A 43 6.18 9.31 1.95
N MET A 44 5.51 8.91 0.87
CA MET A 44 4.45 9.71 0.24
C MET A 44 3.14 8.93 0.19
N GLY A 45 2.13 9.39 0.95
CA GLY A 45 0.77 8.82 0.95
C GLY A 45 0.69 7.40 1.51
N GLU A 46 1.59 7.03 2.42
CA GLU A 46 1.67 5.70 3.01
C GLU A 46 1.78 5.77 4.54
N ASN A 47 1.33 4.69 5.19
CA ASN A 47 1.38 4.54 6.64
C ASN A 47 1.92 3.15 7.04
N PRO A 48 3.22 2.88 6.76
CA PRO A 48 3.85 1.58 7.02
C PRO A 48 3.73 1.15 8.48
N VAL A 49 3.71 2.07 9.44
CA VAL A 49 3.53 1.73 10.87
C VAL A 49 2.29 0.89 11.12
N VAL A 50 1.19 1.12 10.37
CA VAL A 50 -0.04 0.32 10.50
C VAL A 50 -0.16 -0.73 9.39
N SER A 51 0.30 -0.44 8.16
CA SER A 51 0.06 -1.33 7.00
C SER A 51 1.06 -2.47 6.84
N ASP A 52 2.29 -2.31 7.32
CA ASP A 52 3.38 -3.24 7.07
C ASP A 52 3.48 -4.27 8.20
N PRO A 53 3.96 -5.51 7.90
CA PRO A 53 4.06 -6.56 8.90
C PRO A 53 5.09 -6.23 9.98
N ASP A 54 4.90 -6.80 11.17
CA ASP A 54 5.76 -6.59 12.33
C ASP A 54 5.89 -5.10 12.67
N THR A 55 4.78 -4.52 13.11
CA THR A 55 4.73 -3.10 13.50
C THR A 55 5.82 -2.73 14.52
N ASN A 56 6.24 -3.66 15.40
CA ASN A 56 7.34 -3.43 16.33
C ASN A 56 8.66 -3.22 15.59
N HIS A 57 8.97 -4.06 14.60
CA HIS A 57 10.12 -3.88 13.72
C HIS A 57 10.04 -2.57 12.95
N VAL A 58 8.92 -2.27 12.31
CA VAL A 58 8.74 -1.02 11.55
C VAL A 58 9.01 0.21 12.42
N LYS A 59 8.39 0.28 13.61
CA LYS A 59 8.60 1.40 14.54
C LYS A 59 10.06 1.52 14.95
N LYS A 60 10.71 0.38 15.25
CA LYS A 60 12.13 0.35 15.57
C LYS A 60 12.94 0.92 14.41
N VAL A 61 12.76 0.42 13.18
CA VAL A 61 13.50 0.87 12.00
C VAL A 61 13.33 2.36 11.76
N LEU A 62 12.10 2.88 11.78
CA LEU A 62 11.83 4.29 11.56
C LEU A 62 12.47 5.17 12.64
N SER A 63 12.51 4.73 13.90
CA SER A 63 13.25 5.45 14.96
C SER A 63 14.78 5.48 14.77
N HIS A 64 15.35 4.59 13.94
CA HIS A 64 16.79 4.57 13.65
C HIS A 64 17.16 5.35 12.39
N ALA A 65 16.19 5.67 11.51
CA ALA A 65 16.46 6.42 10.29
C ALA A 65 16.99 7.83 10.59
N ASN A 66 17.96 8.31 9.81
CA ASN A 66 18.59 9.61 10.09
C ASN A 66 17.73 10.81 9.73
N PHE A 67 16.92 10.69 8.67
CA PHE A 67 16.04 11.77 8.23
C PHE A 67 14.83 11.20 7.48
N ILE A 68 13.62 11.49 7.96
CA ILE A 68 12.35 11.06 7.38
C ILE A 68 11.53 12.27 6.96
N VAL A 69 11.14 12.30 5.69
CA VAL A 69 10.11 13.18 5.14
C VAL A 69 8.83 12.37 4.95
N VAL A 70 7.71 12.85 5.47
CA VAL A 70 6.38 12.28 5.20
C VAL A 70 5.53 13.30 4.46
N GLN A 71 5.05 12.94 3.27
CA GLN A 71 4.08 13.72 2.51
C GLN A 71 2.71 13.03 2.58
N ASP A 72 1.77 13.61 3.31
CA ASP A 72 0.45 13.02 3.53
C ASP A 72 -0.62 14.12 3.64
N ILE A 73 -1.89 13.72 3.52
CA ILE A 73 -3.07 14.57 3.68
C ILE A 73 -3.51 14.66 5.15
N PHE A 74 -3.10 13.73 6.00
CA PHE A 74 -3.39 13.73 7.43
C PHE A 74 -2.17 13.32 8.26
N MET A 75 -2.16 13.80 9.52
CA MET A 75 -1.30 13.21 10.56
C MET A 75 -1.73 11.75 10.82
N ASN A 76 -0.75 10.86 10.87
CA ASN A 76 -0.93 9.42 11.04
C ASN A 76 0.22 8.79 11.87
N GLU A 77 0.17 7.50 12.12
CA GLU A 77 1.13 6.80 12.98
C GLU A 77 2.57 6.84 12.43
N THR A 78 2.74 6.94 11.11
CA THR A 78 4.06 7.09 10.47
C THR A 78 4.58 8.52 10.60
N THR A 79 3.71 9.53 10.55
CA THR A 79 4.13 10.94 10.72
C THR A 79 4.74 11.24 12.10
N GLU A 80 4.48 10.41 13.12
CA GLU A 80 5.11 10.53 14.44
C GLU A 80 6.63 10.31 14.41
N PHE A 81 7.14 9.65 13.37
CA PHE A 81 8.57 9.40 13.15
C PHE A 81 9.20 10.40 12.17
N ALA A 82 8.42 11.32 11.60
CA ALA A 82 8.89 12.23 10.58
C ALA A 82 9.67 13.41 11.17
N ASP A 83 10.79 13.78 10.55
CA ASP A 83 11.48 15.04 10.82
C ASP A 83 10.81 16.20 10.11
N VAL A 84 10.24 15.95 8.92
CA VAL A 84 9.52 16.95 8.12
C VAL A 84 8.24 16.34 7.59
N ILE A 85 7.14 17.08 7.76
CA ILE A 85 5.84 16.73 7.21
C ILE A 85 5.47 17.75 6.13
N LEU A 86 5.13 17.25 4.94
CA LEU A 86 4.74 18.07 3.80
C LEU A 86 3.24 17.86 3.51
N PRO A 87 2.39 18.87 3.72
CA PRO A 87 0.94 18.70 3.59
C PRO A 87 0.53 18.58 2.12
N ALA A 88 -0.04 17.43 1.76
CA ALA A 88 -0.54 17.16 0.42
C ALA A 88 -2.04 17.48 0.28
N ALA A 89 -2.47 17.74 -0.96
CA ALA A 89 -3.86 17.92 -1.31
C ALA A 89 -4.57 16.57 -1.51
N ALA A 90 -5.81 16.45 -1.00
CA ALA A 90 -6.67 15.28 -1.19
C ALA A 90 -7.18 15.14 -2.63
N PHE A 91 -7.83 14.02 -2.96
CA PHE A 91 -8.27 13.72 -4.33
C PHE A 91 -9.23 14.77 -4.91
N ALA A 92 -10.09 15.38 -4.08
CA ALA A 92 -11.06 16.40 -4.50
C ALA A 92 -10.45 17.80 -4.61
N GLU A 93 -9.19 17.98 -4.21
CA GLU A 93 -8.51 19.27 -4.12
C GLU A 93 -7.49 19.48 -5.25
N LYS A 94 -7.28 18.44 -6.06
CA LYS A 94 -6.29 18.43 -7.14
C LYS A 94 -6.84 17.81 -8.42
N ASP A 95 -6.21 18.18 -9.52
CA ASP A 95 -6.40 17.54 -10.80
C ASP A 95 -5.47 16.34 -10.96
N GLY A 96 -5.95 15.32 -11.65
CA GLY A 96 -5.18 14.11 -11.87
C GLY A 96 -5.91 13.08 -12.70
N THR A 97 -5.37 11.86 -12.67
CA THR A 97 -6.02 10.66 -13.19
C THR A 97 -5.81 9.49 -12.24
N PHE A 98 -6.75 8.54 -12.21
CA PHE A 98 -6.57 7.24 -11.60
C PHE A 98 -6.66 6.13 -12.65
N SER A 99 -5.82 5.11 -12.50
CA SER A 99 -5.94 3.85 -13.24
C SER A 99 -6.56 2.79 -12.32
N ASN A 100 -7.73 2.28 -12.68
CA ASN A 100 -8.42 1.27 -11.88
C ASN A 100 -7.98 -0.18 -12.19
N THR A 101 -8.57 -1.15 -11.51
CA THR A 101 -8.24 -2.59 -11.63
C THR A 101 -8.38 -3.16 -13.05
N GLU A 102 -9.26 -2.59 -13.88
CA GLU A 102 -9.41 -3.01 -15.28
C GLU A 102 -8.54 -2.20 -16.26
N ARG A 103 -7.53 -1.48 -15.74
CA ARG A 103 -6.58 -0.61 -16.47
C ARG A 103 -7.22 0.66 -17.05
N ARG A 104 -8.43 1.03 -16.61
CA ARG A 104 -9.11 2.23 -17.10
C ARG A 104 -8.53 3.47 -16.42
N VAL A 105 -7.99 4.36 -17.24
CA VAL A 105 -7.57 5.70 -16.86
C VAL A 105 -8.79 6.61 -16.84
N GLN A 106 -9.01 7.27 -15.70
CA GLN A 106 -10.16 8.13 -15.44
C GLN A 106 -9.68 9.48 -14.93
N ARG A 107 -10.31 10.56 -15.39
CA ARG A 107 -10.02 11.93 -14.96
C ARG A 107 -10.52 12.18 -13.53
N VAL A 108 -9.65 12.70 -12.68
CA VAL A 108 -9.97 13.23 -11.34
C VAL A 108 -9.94 14.74 -11.41
N ARG A 109 -11.06 15.42 -11.14
CA ARG A 109 -11.17 16.87 -11.27
C ARG A 109 -11.11 17.53 -9.91
N LYS A 110 -10.37 18.64 -9.82
CA LYS A 110 -10.42 19.50 -8.64
C LYS A 110 -11.84 20.04 -8.46
N ALA A 111 -12.42 19.80 -7.29
CA ALA A 111 -13.75 20.25 -6.90
C ALA A 111 -13.70 21.39 -5.87
N ILE A 112 -12.69 21.37 -5.00
CA ILE A 112 -12.49 22.36 -3.92
C ILE A 112 -11.02 22.80 -3.86
N ASN A 113 -10.72 23.88 -3.14
CA ASN A 113 -9.34 24.29 -2.91
C ASN A 113 -8.69 23.46 -1.79
N PRO A 114 -7.39 23.14 -1.90
CA PRO A 114 -6.67 22.49 -0.82
C PRO A 114 -6.65 23.35 0.45
N PRO A 115 -6.70 22.74 1.65
CA PRO A 115 -6.70 23.46 2.90
C PRO A 115 -5.33 24.06 3.22
N GLY A 116 -5.33 25.28 3.77
CA GLY A 116 -4.10 25.94 4.22
C GLY A 116 -3.06 26.10 3.11
N GLU A 117 -1.85 25.62 3.36
CA GLU A 117 -0.73 25.69 2.41
C GLU A 117 -0.53 24.39 1.60
N SER A 118 -1.44 23.43 1.75
CA SER A 118 -1.34 22.12 1.10
C SER A 118 -1.29 22.25 -0.42
N LYS A 119 -0.52 21.38 -1.07
CA LYS A 119 -0.33 21.39 -2.53
C LYS A 119 -0.57 20.02 -3.12
N ALA A 120 -0.86 19.94 -4.41
CA ALA A 120 -0.87 18.64 -5.07
C ALA A 120 0.52 18.01 -4.97
N ASP A 121 0.59 16.69 -4.85
CA ASP A 121 1.85 15.96 -4.62
C ASP A 121 2.92 16.31 -5.66
N TRP A 122 2.51 16.42 -6.92
CA TRP A 122 3.40 16.77 -8.04
C TRP A 122 3.97 18.19 -7.91
N GLU A 123 3.25 19.14 -7.33
CA GLU A 123 3.75 20.49 -7.08
C GLU A 123 4.82 20.49 -5.99
N ILE A 124 4.63 19.69 -4.93
CA ILE A 124 5.60 19.53 -3.85
C ILE A 124 6.89 18.93 -4.40
N LEU A 125 6.78 17.82 -5.13
CA LEU A 125 7.92 17.16 -5.78
C LEU A 125 8.63 18.09 -6.77
N MET A 126 7.89 18.82 -7.61
CA MET A 126 8.46 19.80 -8.52
C MET A 126 9.23 20.91 -7.77
N ASN A 127 8.69 21.41 -6.66
CA ASN A 127 9.35 22.45 -5.86
C ASN A 127 10.64 21.94 -5.21
N ILE A 128 10.65 20.71 -4.71
CA ILE A 128 11.86 20.08 -4.14
C ILE A 128 12.91 19.88 -5.23
N MET A 129 12.51 19.29 -6.36
CA MET A 129 13.37 19.06 -7.52
C MET A 129 14.01 20.36 -8.02
N ASN A 130 13.24 21.45 -8.12
CA ASN A 130 13.73 22.78 -8.47
C ASN A 130 14.75 23.33 -7.48
N LYS A 131 14.51 23.14 -6.17
CA LYS A 131 15.46 23.54 -5.10
C LYS A 131 16.75 22.72 -5.14
N MET A 132 16.69 21.47 -5.60
CA MET A 132 17.87 20.60 -5.79
C MET A 132 18.64 20.88 -7.08
N GLY A 133 18.20 21.85 -7.90
CA GLY A 133 18.92 22.31 -9.08
C GLY A 133 18.46 21.69 -10.41
N TYR A 134 17.51 20.76 -10.38
CA TYR A 134 16.87 20.26 -11.60
C TYR A 134 15.66 21.14 -11.93
N LYS A 135 15.91 22.15 -12.79
CA LYS A 135 14.93 23.18 -13.10
C LYS A 135 13.89 22.69 -14.11
N ASN A 136 12.67 22.45 -13.65
CA ASN A 136 11.53 22.14 -14.51
C ASN A 136 10.26 22.86 -14.01
N LYS A 137 9.32 23.10 -14.91
CA LYS A 137 8.05 23.76 -14.58
C LYS A 137 6.91 23.08 -15.31
N TYR A 138 6.03 22.46 -14.53
CA TYR A 138 4.71 22.03 -14.97
C TYR A 138 3.67 23.01 -14.43
N ASN A 139 2.74 23.46 -15.27
CA ASN A 139 1.63 24.32 -14.86
C ASN A 139 0.35 23.53 -14.58
N HIS A 140 0.25 22.31 -15.13
CA HIS A 140 -0.93 21.46 -15.01
C HIS A 140 -0.51 19.98 -15.13
N PRO A 141 -1.14 19.03 -14.41
CA PRO A 141 -0.78 17.61 -14.50
C PRO A 141 -1.08 16.98 -15.87
N GLY A 142 -1.78 17.69 -16.76
CA GLY A 142 -1.90 17.34 -18.18
C GLY A 142 -0.55 17.34 -18.90
N GLU A 143 0.32 18.31 -18.62
CA GLU A 143 1.67 18.37 -19.21
C GLU A 143 2.52 17.16 -18.75
N ILE A 144 2.30 16.68 -17.52
CA ILE A 144 2.93 15.47 -16.99
C ILE A 144 2.39 14.22 -17.71
N MET A 145 1.08 14.16 -17.98
CA MET A 145 0.49 13.06 -18.76
C MET A 145 1.01 13.04 -20.19
N ASP A 146 1.18 14.20 -20.83
CA ASP A 146 1.72 14.29 -22.18
C ASP A 146 3.17 13.77 -22.24
N GLU A 147 3.97 14.06 -21.20
CA GLU A 147 5.31 13.48 -21.05
C GLU A 147 5.26 11.96 -20.86
N ILE A 148 4.36 11.46 -20.00
CA ILE A 148 4.14 10.01 -19.81
C ILE A 148 3.77 9.33 -21.13
N ALA A 149 2.81 9.90 -21.88
CA ALA A 149 2.35 9.37 -23.17
C ALA A 149 3.50 9.32 -24.19
N LYS A 150 4.33 10.36 -24.25
CA LYS A 150 5.51 10.42 -25.13
C LYS A 150 6.55 9.36 -24.79
N LEU A 151 6.77 9.07 -23.50
CA LEU A 151 7.83 8.17 -23.04
C LEU A 151 7.35 6.72 -22.86
N THR A 152 6.05 6.48 -22.77
CA THR A 152 5.47 5.16 -22.48
C THR A 152 4.50 4.75 -23.59
N PRO A 153 4.91 3.90 -24.55
CA PRO A 153 4.09 3.56 -25.72
C PRO A 153 2.70 3.01 -25.41
N SER A 154 2.51 2.31 -24.29
CA SER A 154 1.18 1.83 -23.88
C SER A 154 0.23 2.95 -23.42
N TYR A 155 0.73 4.15 -23.19
CA TYR A 155 -0.02 5.36 -22.84
C TYR A 155 -0.04 6.38 -24.00
N GLY A 156 0.55 6.09 -25.16
CA GLY A 156 0.78 7.06 -26.24
C GLY A 156 -0.48 7.79 -26.74
N GLY A 157 -1.65 7.19 -26.57
CA GLY A 157 -2.94 7.79 -26.89
C GLY A 157 -3.70 8.42 -25.75
N ILE A 158 -3.13 8.47 -24.54
CA ILE A 158 -3.81 8.98 -23.34
C ILE A 158 -3.44 10.44 -23.15
N SER A 159 -4.43 11.32 -23.28
CA SER A 159 -4.28 12.76 -23.04
C SER A 159 -5.43 13.27 -22.18
N TYR A 160 -5.22 14.39 -21.50
CA TYR A 160 -6.29 15.02 -20.71
C TYR A 160 -7.48 15.43 -21.58
N GLU A 161 -7.23 15.93 -22.79
CA GLU A 161 -8.27 16.29 -23.75
C GLU A 161 -9.23 15.13 -24.03
N ARG A 162 -8.70 13.94 -24.29
CA ARG A 162 -9.52 12.74 -24.49
C ARG A 162 -10.28 12.38 -23.22
N LEU A 163 -9.59 12.39 -22.08
CA LEU A 163 -10.19 12.05 -20.78
C LEU A 163 -11.27 13.04 -20.30
N GLU A 164 -11.45 14.18 -20.96
CA GLU A 164 -12.60 15.05 -20.72
C GLU A 164 -13.91 14.43 -21.22
N SER A 165 -13.87 13.62 -22.28
CA SER A 165 -15.06 13.03 -22.93
C SER A 165 -15.20 11.52 -22.74
N GLU A 166 -14.09 10.83 -22.44
CA GLU A 166 -14.07 9.37 -22.33
C GLU A 166 -13.16 8.87 -21.19
N SER A 167 -13.14 7.55 -21.01
CA SER A 167 -12.18 6.86 -20.14
C SER A 167 -11.52 5.74 -20.91
N LEU A 168 -10.21 5.59 -20.77
CA LEU A 168 -9.41 4.78 -21.68
C LEU A 168 -8.74 3.63 -20.94
N GLN A 169 -8.87 2.41 -21.45
CA GLN A 169 -8.12 1.27 -20.92
C GLN A 169 -6.76 1.18 -21.58
N TRP A 170 -5.68 1.25 -20.81
CA TRP A 170 -4.35 1.01 -21.37
C TRP A 170 -4.15 -0.50 -21.62
N PRO A 171 -3.43 -0.91 -22.69
CA PRO A 171 -2.73 -0.06 -23.67
C PRO A 171 -3.63 0.79 -24.58
N CYS A 172 -3.21 2.03 -24.84
CA CYS A 172 -3.79 2.96 -25.80
C CYS A 172 -2.61 3.59 -26.56
N LEU A 173 -2.37 3.13 -27.78
CA LEU A 173 -1.07 3.33 -28.47
C LEU A 173 -0.90 4.72 -29.08
N ASP A 174 -1.99 5.31 -29.56
CA ASP A 174 -2.02 6.60 -30.23
C ASP A 174 -3.37 7.29 -30.02
N GLU A 175 -3.47 8.56 -30.42
CA GLU A 175 -4.64 9.43 -30.26
C GLU A 175 -5.93 8.87 -30.89
N ASN A 176 -5.81 8.00 -31.90
CA ASN A 176 -6.94 7.39 -32.59
C ASN A 176 -7.29 6.00 -32.03
N HIS A 177 -6.45 5.44 -31.15
CA HIS A 177 -6.68 4.14 -30.53
C HIS A 177 -7.79 4.23 -29.47
N PRO A 178 -8.82 3.37 -29.50
CA PRO A 178 -9.97 3.43 -28.56
C PRO A 178 -9.67 2.84 -27.17
N GLY A 179 -8.39 2.70 -26.80
CA GLY A 179 -7.96 1.84 -25.69
C GLY A 179 -8.16 0.33 -25.91
N THR A 180 -7.64 -0.48 -24.98
CA THR A 180 -7.67 -1.96 -25.05
C THR A 180 -8.55 -2.57 -23.96
N LYS A 181 -9.80 -2.87 -24.33
CA LYS A 181 -10.82 -3.38 -23.39
C LYS A 181 -10.46 -4.72 -22.75
N TYR A 182 -9.97 -5.66 -23.53
CA TYR A 182 -9.52 -6.97 -23.06
C TYR A 182 -8.18 -7.33 -23.70
N LEU A 183 -7.27 -7.84 -22.87
CA LEU A 183 -5.95 -8.26 -23.31
C LEU A 183 -6.03 -9.64 -23.99
N HIS A 184 -4.99 -9.97 -24.75
CA HIS A 184 -4.79 -11.31 -25.31
C HIS A 184 -5.86 -11.81 -26.28
N LYS A 185 -6.64 -10.90 -26.89
CA LYS A 185 -7.65 -11.23 -27.90
C LYS A 185 -7.10 -12.09 -29.05
N ASN A 186 -5.99 -11.65 -29.63
CA ASN A 186 -5.42 -12.28 -30.82
C ASN A 186 -4.25 -13.23 -30.45
N ALA A 187 -3.39 -12.80 -29.53
CA ALA A 187 -2.25 -13.57 -29.07
C ALA A 187 -1.85 -13.16 -27.65
N LEU A 188 -1.20 -14.07 -26.94
CA LEU A 188 -0.60 -13.75 -25.64
C LEU A 188 0.62 -12.87 -25.85
N ALA A 189 0.90 -11.95 -24.91
CA ALA A 189 2.01 -11.00 -25.04
C ALA A 189 3.38 -11.70 -25.19
N ARG A 190 3.51 -12.89 -24.61
CA ARG A 190 4.68 -13.76 -24.71
C ARG A 190 4.66 -14.73 -25.90
N GLY A 191 3.73 -14.55 -26.84
CA GLY A 191 3.47 -15.45 -27.97
C GLY A 191 2.48 -16.57 -27.64
N ARG A 192 2.86 -17.53 -26.78
CA ARG A 192 2.04 -18.70 -26.42
C ARG A 192 1.81 -18.83 -24.91
N GLY A 193 0.78 -19.57 -24.52
CA GLY A 193 0.51 -19.88 -23.11
C GLY A 193 1.67 -20.65 -22.51
N LEU A 194 2.07 -20.29 -21.30
CA LEU A 194 2.98 -21.11 -20.51
C LEU A 194 2.15 -21.87 -19.48
N PHE A 195 2.14 -23.18 -19.63
CA PHE A 195 1.69 -24.07 -18.58
C PHE A 195 2.86 -24.30 -17.63
N MET A 196 2.64 -24.05 -16.34
CA MET A 196 3.65 -24.21 -15.31
C MET A 196 3.00 -24.98 -14.15
N PRO A 197 3.52 -26.16 -13.79
CA PRO A 197 3.07 -26.83 -12.58
C PRO A 197 3.49 -26.02 -11.36
N ALA A 198 2.67 -26.08 -10.30
CA ALA A 198 2.99 -25.48 -9.02
C ALA A 198 2.87 -26.55 -7.95
N ASP A 199 3.94 -26.73 -7.18
CA ASP A 199 3.93 -27.60 -6.01
C ASP A 199 3.35 -26.84 -4.82
N TYR A 200 2.59 -27.55 -3.99
CA TYR A 200 2.11 -27.00 -2.73
C TYR A 200 3.28 -26.80 -1.76
N VAL A 201 3.36 -25.60 -1.18
CA VAL A 201 4.31 -25.27 -0.13
C VAL A 201 3.51 -24.74 1.05
N MET A 202 3.81 -25.23 2.25
CA MET A 202 3.18 -24.72 3.47
C MET A 202 3.59 -23.27 3.72
N SER A 203 2.71 -22.54 4.39
CA SER A 203 3.02 -21.24 4.97
C SER A 203 4.28 -21.28 5.84
N ALA A 204 5.01 -20.17 5.87
CA ALA A 204 6.25 -20.08 6.62
C ALA A 204 6.03 -20.17 8.13
N GLU A 205 4.87 -19.75 8.61
CA GLU A 205 4.53 -19.74 10.04
C GLU A 205 3.28 -20.59 10.34
N MET A 206 3.46 -21.90 10.45
CA MET A 206 2.41 -22.82 10.89
C MET A 206 2.24 -22.80 12.43
N PRO A 207 1.05 -23.14 12.95
CA PRO A 207 0.83 -23.31 14.38
C PRO A 207 1.72 -24.36 15.03
N ASP A 208 2.02 -24.17 16.32
CA ASP A 208 2.73 -25.14 17.16
C ASP A 208 2.11 -25.21 18.56
N GLU A 209 2.77 -25.88 19.50
CA GLU A 209 2.27 -26.05 20.87
C GLU A 209 2.14 -24.71 21.63
N GLU A 210 2.98 -23.72 21.32
CA GLU A 210 2.99 -22.42 22.00
C GLU A 210 1.98 -21.44 21.38
N PHE A 211 1.82 -21.51 20.05
CA PHE A 211 0.94 -20.67 19.24
C PHE A 211 0.00 -21.55 18.39
N PRO A 212 -1.06 -22.12 18.99
CA PRO A 212 -1.84 -23.19 18.39
C PRO A 212 -2.91 -22.73 17.38
N LEU A 213 -3.08 -21.42 17.17
CA LEU A 213 -4.12 -20.86 16.31
C LEU A 213 -3.52 -20.21 15.07
N ILE A 214 -4.21 -20.31 13.93
CA ILE A 214 -3.90 -19.54 12.73
C ILE A 214 -4.68 -18.23 12.77
N MET A 215 -3.98 -17.11 12.76
CA MET A 215 -4.57 -15.80 12.48
C MET A 215 -4.50 -15.50 10.98
N THR A 216 -5.63 -15.07 10.42
CA THR A 216 -5.68 -14.47 9.09
C THR A 216 -6.20 -13.04 9.16
N THR A 217 -5.70 -12.17 8.26
CA THR A 217 -6.07 -10.75 8.23
C THR A 217 -6.88 -10.40 7.00
N GLY A 218 -7.81 -9.47 7.15
CA GLY A 218 -8.58 -8.96 6.02
C GLY A 218 -9.18 -7.59 6.22
N ARG A 219 -10.20 -7.29 5.43
CA ARG A 219 -10.85 -5.98 5.40
C ARG A 219 -12.33 -6.12 5.74
N ILE A 220 -12.91 -5.02 6.22
CA ILE A 220 -14.35 -4.85 6.37
C ILE A 220 -14.84 -3.76 5.43
N LEU A 221 -16.14 -3.75 5.18
CA LEU A 221 -16.78 -2.78 4.27
C LEU A 221 -16.57 -1.32 4.70
N TYR A 222 -16.66 -1.05 6.00
CA TYR A 222 -16.80 0.31 6.51
C TYR A 222 -15.48 1.08 6.64
N HIS A 223 -14.34 0.38 6.65
CA HIS A 223 -13.04 1.02 6.81
C HIS A 223 -12.11 0.65 5.68
N TYR A 224 -11.33 1.63 5.21
CA TYR A 224 -10.35 1.43 4.16
C TYR A 224 -8.94 1.47 4.73
N HIS A 225 -8.17 0.41 4.49
CA HIS A 225 -6.77 0.28 4.89
C HIS A 225 -6.53 0.80 6.32
N THR A 226 -5.62 1.75 6.54
CA THR A 226 -5.17 2.20 7.85
C THR A 226 -6.07 3.30 8.45
N ARG A 227 -7.30 3.48 7.93
CA ARG A 227 -8.32 4.42 8.46
C ARG A 227 -7.91 5.89 8.50
N THR A 228 -6.81 6.30 7.86
CA THR A 228 -6.37 7.70 7.85
C THR A 228 -7.45 8.64 7.30
N MET A 229 -8.25 8.16 6.34
CA MET A 229 -9.43 8.86 5.81
C MET A 229 -10.74 8.41 6.49
N THR A 230 -11.07 7.11 6.43
CA THR A 230 -12.39 6.62 6.89
C THR A 230 -12.58 6.74 8.41
N GLY A 231 -11.50 6.75 9.18
CA GLY A 231 -11.53 7.00 10.62
C GLY A 231 -11.87 8.44 11.00
N LYS A 232 -11.92 9.37 10.04
CA LYS A 232 -12.38 10.76 10.24
C LYS A 232 -13.89 10.92 10.05
N GLU A 233 -14.59 9.87 9.66
CA GLU A 233 -16.04 9.90 9.41
C GLU A 233 -16.78 9.21 10.56
N ASP A 234 -17.64 9.96 11.25
CA ASP A 234 -18.32 9.50 12.46
C ASP A 234 -19.32 8.38 12.19
N GLY A 235 -20.02 8.39 11.05
CA GLY A 235 -20.94 7.33 10.66
C GLY A 235 -20.25 5.96 10.49
N LEU A 236 -19.10 5.91 9.83
CA LEU A 236 -18.27 4.71 9.65
C LEU A 236 -17.71 4.25 10.99
N ASN A 237 -17.33 5.18 11.86
CA ASN A 237 -16.90 4.87 13.22
C ASN A 237 -18.03 4.30 14.09
N GLN A 238 -19.29 4.69 13.88
CA GLN A 238 -20.43 4.07 14.57
C GLN A 238 -20.67 2.62 14.11
N LEU A 239 -20.46 2.33 12.82
CA LEU A 239 -20.68 1.00 12.23
C LEU A 239 -19.56 0.01 12.58
N ALA A 240 -18.32 0.48 12.67
CA ALA A 240 -17.16 -0.34 13.05
C ALA A 240 -16.20 0.47 13.95
N PRO A 241 -16.48 0.56 15.25
CA PRO A 241 -15.78 1.51 16.13
C PRO A 241 -14.37 1.09 16.54
N LYS A 242 -14.12 -0.21 16.67
CA LYS A 242 -12.91 -0.74 17.31
C LYS A 242 -12.42 -2.02 16.65
N SER A 243 -11.16 -2.33 16.93
CA SER A 243 -10.56 -3.62 16.61
C SER A 243 -11.32 -4.77 17.29
N TYR A 244 -11.38 -5.90 16.60
CA TYR A 244 -11.92 -7.14 17.14
C TYR A 244 -11.24 -8.33 16.48
N VAL A 245 -11.28 -9.49 17.14
CA VAL A 245 -10.90 -10.78 16.57
C VAL A 245 -12.14 -11.66 16.46
N GLU A 246 -12.37 -12.24 15.29
CA GLU A 246 -13.40 -13.26 15.10
C GLU A 246 -12.87 -14.61 15.58
N ILE A 247 -13.67 -15.32 16.38
CA ILE A 247 -13.31 -16.61 16.98
C ILE A 247 -14.44 -17.61 16.75
N ASN A 248 -14.11 -18.82 16.30
CA ASN A 248 -15.07 -19.92 16.18
C ASN A 248 -15.63 -20.32 17.57
N PRO A 249 -16.93 -20.70 17.70
CA PRO A 249 -17.52 -21.10 18.98
C PRO A 249 -16.80 -22.25 19.70
N TYR A 250 -16.25 -23.23 18.98
CA TYR A 250 -15.51 -24.34 19.59
C TYR A 250 -14.20 -23.87 20.22
N THR A 251 -13.45 -23.04 19.50
CA THR A 251 -12.23 -22.41 20.03
C THR A 251 -12.55 -21.50 21.22
N ALA A 252 -13.59 -20.66 21.11
CA ALA A 252 -14.02 -19.79 22.21
C ALA A 252 -14.40 -20.59 23.47
N ASN A 253 -15.13 -21.71 23.32
CA ASN A 253 -15.49 -22.58 24.43
C ASN A 253 -14.26 -23.25 25.07
N ARG A 254 -13.34 -23.81 24.25
CA ARG A 254 -12.06 -24.37 24.76
C ARG A 254 -11.26 -23.37 25.58
N LEU A 255 -11.29 -22.10 25.17
CA LEU A 255 -10.56 -21.01 25.83
C LEU A 255 -11.39 -20.27 26.90
N SER A 256 -12.66 -20.66 27.11
CA SER A 256 -13.58 -19.99 28.04
C SER A 256 -13.74 -18.48 27.77
N ILE A 257 -13.82 -18.10 26.50
CA ILE A 257 -14.00 -16.72 26.02
C ILE A 257 -15.47 -16.47 25.69
N GLN A 258 -15.99 -15.32 26.11
CA GLN A 258 -17.35 -14.86 25.78
C GLN A 258 -17.34 -13.81 24.67
N ASP A 259 -18.48 -13.67 23.98
CA ASP A 259 -18.63 -12.65 22.95
C ASP A 259 -18.52 -11.23 23.56
N GLY A 260 -17.77 -10.36 22.88
CA GLY A 260 -17.48 -8.99 23.34
C GLY A 260 -16.41 -8.88 24.44
N GLU A 261 -15.92 -9.99 24.97
CA GLU A 261 -14.86 -10.01 26.00
C GLU A 261 -13.54 -9.45 25.46
N MET A 262 -12.80 -8.71 26.29
CA MET A 262 -11.46 -8.26 25.92
C MET A 262 -10.47 -9.41 26.09
N VAL A 263 -9.66 -9.62 25.06
CA VAL A 263 -8.67 -10.70 25.00
C VAL A 263 -7.31 -10.16 24.58
N ARG A 264 -6.24 -10.84 24.99
CA ARG A 264 -4.89 -10.58 24.49
C ARG A 264 -4.55 -11.60 23.41
N LEU A 265 -4.09 -11.13 22.27
CA LEU A 265 -3.53 -11.98 21.21
C LEU A 265 -2.02 -11.87 21.27
N VAL A 266 -1.33 -13.01 21.30
CA VAL A 266 0.13 -13.07 21.44
C VAL A 266 0.71 -13.86 20.28
N SER A 267 1.77 -13.33 19.68
CA SER A 267 2.57 -13.97 18.64
C SER A 267 4.05 -13.95 19.03
N ARG A 268 4.92 -14.51 18.19
CA ARG A 268 6.38 -14.44 18.36
C ARG A 268 6.96 -13.02 18.29
N ARG A 269 6.21 -12.06 17.73
CA ARG A 269 6.68 -10.68 17.46
C ARG A 269 6.10 -9.64 18.41
N GLY A 270 5.04 -10.00 19.14
CA GLY A 270 4.38 -9.07 20.04
C GLY A 270 2.97 -9.52 20.41
N GLU A 271 2.30 -8.63 21.14
CA GLU A 271 0.95 -8.83 21.62
C GLU A 271 0.09 -7.60 21.39
N ILE A 272 -1.23 -7.81 21.33
CA ILE A 272 -2.22 -6.75 21.28
C ILE A 272 -3.42 -7.13 22.16
N GLN A 273 -4.22 -6.13 22.53
CA GLN A 273 -5.52 -6.34 23.15
C GLN A 273 -6.63 -5.94 22.18
N THR A 274 -7.67 -6.75 22.11
CA THR A 274 -8.82 -6.49 21.24
C THR A 274 -10.07 -7.18 21.77
N SER A 275 -11.24 -6.88 21.18
CA SER A 275 -12.50 -7.52 21.58
C SER A 275 -12.75 -8.82 20.82
N ALA A 276 -13.18 -9.87 21.50
CA ALA A 276 -13.61 -11.11 20.88
C ALA A 276 -14.98 -10.94 20.21
N ARG A 277 -15.13 -11.51 19.02
CA ARG A 277 -16.40 -11.66 18.31
C ARG A 277 -16.60 -13.12 17.96
N ILE A 278 -17.55 -13.78 18.62
CA ILE A 278 -17.82 -15.19 18.36
C ILE A 278 -18.67 -15.32 17.09
N THR A 279 -18.24 -16.15 16.14
CA THR A 279 -18.92 -16.33 14.85
C THR A 279 -18.68 -17.71 14.23
N GLU A 280 -19.69 -18.23 13.53
CA GLU A 280 -19.63 -19.51 12.81
C GLU A 280 -19.04 -19.36 11.39
N ILE A 281 -18.67 -18.15 10.97
CA ILE A 281 -18.14 -17.86 9.63
C ILE A 281 -16.74 -18.45 9.42
N ILE A 282 -15.96 -18.58 10.49
CA ILE A 282 -14.57 -19.04 10.45
C ILE A 282 -14.43 -20.44 11.02
N ASP A 283 -13.47 -21.20 10.49
CA ASP A 283 -13.19 -22.57 10.91
C ASP A 283 -12.59 -22.64 12.33
N ASP A 284 -12.78 -23.78 13.01
CA ASP A 284 -12.13 -24.04 14.29
C ASP A 284 -10.60 -24.03 14.17
N GLY A 285 -9.89 -23.40 15.12
CA GLY A 285 -8.44 -23.24 15.07
C GLY A 285 -7.95 -22.09 14.19
N VAL A 286 -8.87 -21.39 13.49
CA VAL A 286 -8.59 -20.18 12.70
C VAL A 286 -9.28 -18.98 13.33
N VAL A 287 -8.62 -17.84 13.35
CA VAL A 287 -9.16 -16.56 13.79
C VAL A 287 -8.96 -15.50 12.72
N PHE A 288 -9.93 -14.58 12.58
CA PHE A 288 -9.88 -13.50 11.60
C PHE A 288 -9.76 -12.15 12.30
N MET A 289 -8.95 -11.26 11.75
CA MET A 289 -8.79 -9.91 12.28
C MET A 289 -8.73 -8.84 11.17
N PRO A 290 -9.55 -7.79 11.22
CA PRO A 290 -9.36 -6.63 10.37
C PRO A 290 -8.11 -5.84 10.77
N PHE A 291 -7.24 -5.53 9.82
CA PHE A 291 -5.99 -4.79 10.09
C PHE A 291 -6.18 -3.25 10.16
N HIS A 292 -7.42 -2.77 10.11
CA HIS A 292 -7.72 -1.35 9.91
C HIS A 292 -7.35 -0.44 11.08
N PHE A 293 -7.33 -0.98 12.29
CA PHE A 293 -7.27 -0.21 13.52
C PHE A 293 -5.83 -0.13 14.01
N ALA A 294 -5.28 1.08 14.14
CA ALA A 294 -3.96 1.29 14.73
C ALA A 294 -3.91 0.83 16.19
N GLU A 295 -4.99 1.11 16.94
CA GLU A 295 -5.21 0.52 18.26
C GLU A 295 -5.59 -0.96 18.11
N GLY A 296 -4.72 -1.84 18.61
CA GLY A 296 -4.86 -3.28 18.40
C GLY A 296 -4.73 -3.65 16.92
N ALA A 297 -3.64 -3.23 16.26
CA ALA A 297 -3.40 -3.53 14.86
C ALA A 297 -2.96 -4.98 14.66
N ALA A 298 -3.57 -5.68 13.69
CA ALA A 298 -3.24 -7.07 13.38
C ALA A 298 -1.77 -7.27 12.97
N ASN A 299 -1.16 -6.24 12.38
CA ASN A 299 0.21 -6.32 11.87
C ASN A 299 1.30 -6.32 12.95
N TYR A 300 0.96 -6.06 14.23
CA TYR A 300 1.84 -6.42 15.35
C TYR A 300 2.09 -7.92 15.45
N LEU A 301 1.17 -8.73 14.92
CA LEU A 301 1.19 -10.17 15.04
C LEU A 301 1.69 -10.86 13.77
N THR A 302 1.64 -10.23 12.60
CA THR A 302 2.03 -10.84 11.31
C THR A 302 3.55 -10.98 11.15
N ASN A 303 4.02 -12.02 10.46
CA ASN A 303 5.44 -12.19 10.16
C ASN A 303 5.89 -11.43 8.90
N THR A 304 7.20 -11.27 8.77
CA THR A 304 7.87 -10.54 7.67
C THR A 304 8.36 -11.44 6.55
N VAL A 305 8.03 -12.74 6.55
CA VAL A 305 8.46 -13.65 5.49
C VAL A 305 7.79 -13.25 4.18
N THR A 306 8.57 -13.15 3.11
CA THR A 306 8.08 -12.69 1.81
C THR A 306 8.03 -13.81 0.77
N ASP A 307 7.13 -13.66 -0.20
CA ASP A 307 7.15 -14.46 -1.43
C ASP A 307 8.47 -14.24 -2.19
N LYS A 308 9.11 -15.32 -2.64
CA LYS A 308 10.44 -15.28 -3.27
C LYS A 308 10.48 -14.52 -4.60
N ILE A 309 9.33 -14.31 -5.24
CA ILE A 309 9.23 -13.68 -6.58
C ILE A 309 8.72 -12.25 -6.45
N ALA A 310 7.57 -12.08 -5.80
CA ALA A 310 6.87 -10.82 -5.67
C ALA A 310 7.33 -9.98 -4.47
N GLN A 311 8.08 -10.57 -3.53
CA GLN A 311 8.54 -9.93 -2.29
C GLN A 311 7.39 -9.38 -1.44
N ILE A 312 6.21 -10.01 -1.52
CA ILE A 312 5.02 -9.64 -0.74
C ILE A 312 5.03 -10.42 0.57
N PRO A 313 4.78 -9.77 1.73
CA PRO A 313 4.78 -10.45 3.02
C PRO A 313 3.60 -11.40 3.22
N GLU A 314 3.81 -12.44 4.03
CA GLU A 314 2.82 -13.45 4.42
C GLU A 314 1.82 -12.91 5.45
N LEU A 315 0.89 -12.05 5.00
CA LEU A 315 -0.09 -11.40 5.88
C LEU A 315 -1.31 -12.27 6.21
N LYS A 316 -1.45 -13.46 5.60
CA LYS A 316 -2.67 -14.27 5.66
C LYS A 316 -2.57 -15.46 6.60
N VAL A 317 -1.37 -15.77 7.06
CA VAL A 317 -1.11 -16.83 8.03
C VAL A 317 -0.11 -16.30 9.04
N SER A 318 -0.51 -16.33 10.30
CA SER A 318 0.40 -16.12 11.41
C SER A 318 -0.05 -16.95 12.60
N ALA A 319 0.88 -17.65 13.23
CA ALA A 319 0.58 -18.46 14.41
C ALA A 319 0.48 -17.56 15.65
N ILE A 320 -0.63 -17.67 16.37
CA ILE A 320 -0.89 -16.91 17.60
C ILE A 320 -1.43 -17.81 18.72
N ARG A 321 -1.46 -17.30 19.94
CA ARG A 321 -2.36 -17.76 21.00
C ARG A 321 -3.25 -16.63 21.49
N ILE A 322 -4.38 -16.99 22.08
CA ILE A 322 -5.30 -16.05 22.72
C ILE A 322 -5.28 -16.31 24.23
N GLU A 323 -5.09 -15.23 24.99
CA GLU A 323 -5.11 -15.21 26.45
C GLU A 323 -6.30 -14.40 26.95
N LYS A 324 -6.91 -14.90 28.02
CA LYS A 324 -7.96 -14.18 28.75
C LYS A 324 -7.33 -13.10 29.63
N LEU A 325 -7.98 -11.94 29.73
CA LEU A 325 -7.54 -10.81 30.55
C LEU A 325 -8.11 -10.83 31.96
#